data_AF-A0A844ENI6-F1
#
_entry.id   AF-A0A844ENI6-F1
#
_cell.length_a   1.000
_cell.length_b   1.000
_cell.length_c   1.000
_cell.angle_alpha   90.00
_cell.angle_beta   90.00
_cell.angle_gamma   90.00
#
_symmetry.space_group_name_H-M   'P 1'
#
loop_
_entity.id
_entity.type
_entity.pdbx_description
1 polymer ?
#
loop_
_entity_poly.entity_id
_entity_poly.type
_entity_poly.pdbx_seq_one_letter_code
_entity_poly.pdbx_strand_id
1 'polypeptide(L)' 'MSKVTNDPQSKQHQILHFIWERVNDRGYPPTVREIGEAVHLSSTSTVHGHISRL' A
#
# COMPACT_ATOMS: atom_id res chain seq x y z
N MET A 1 -8.06 -15.76 -18.60
CA MET A 1 -7.58 -14.59 -17.85
C MET A 1 -8.20 -14.67 -16.45
N SER A 2 -7.61 -15.50 -15.58
CA SER A 2 -8.33 -16.04 -14.41
C SER A 2 -7.94 -15.32 -13.13
N LYS A 3 -8.95 -14.71 -12.50
CA LYS A 3 -9.08 -14.40 -11.07
C LYS A 3 -7.94 -13.57 -10.44
N VAL A 4 -8.12 -12.25 -10.41
CA VAL A 4 -7.50 -11.42 -9.38
C VAL A 4 -8.08 -11.87 -8.04
N THR A 5 -7.24 -12.53 -7.25
CA THR A 5 -7.57 -13.19 -5.99
C THR A 5 -8.02 -12.16 -4.96
N ASN A 6 -9.28 -12.26 -4.55
CA ASN A 6 -9.84 -11.65 -3.35
C ASN A 6 -9.28 -12.37 -2.10
N ASP A 7 -7.97 -12.29 -1.92
CA ASP A 7 -7.27 -12.72 -0.71
C ASP A 7 -7.31 -11.53 0.27
N PRO A 8 -7.53 -11.72 1.59
CA PRO A 8 -7.30 -10.67 2.58
C PRO A 8 -5.80 -10.39 2.69
N GLN A 9 -5.22 -9.86 1.61
CA GLN A 9 -3.83 -9.47 1.50
C GLN A 9 -3.51 -8.59 2.70
N SER A 10 -2.46 -8.98 3.44
CA SER A 10 -2.01 -8.26 4.61
C SER A 10 -1.87 -6.77 4.31
N LYS A 11 -1.97 -5.91 5.32
CA LYS A 11 -1.80 -4.46 5.11
C LYS A 11 -0.47 -4.13 4.40
N GLN A 12 0.56 -4.94 4.59
CA GLN A 12 1.83 -4.85 3.88
C GLN A 12 1.68 -5.07 2.36
N HIS A 13 0.92 -6.07 1.93
CA HIS A 13 0.65 -6.29 0.50
C HIS A 13 -0.17 -5.14 -0.10
N GLN A 14 -1.17 -4.63 0.62
CA GLN A 14 -1.95 -3.47 0.15
C GLN A 14 -1.06 -2.23 -0.01
N ILE A 15 -0.13 -2.01 0.92
CA ILE A 15 0.86 -0.93 0.85
C ILE A 15 1.77 -1.10 -0.37
N LEU A 16 2.33 -2.30 -0.59
CA LEU A 16 3.22 -2.58 -1.73
C LEU A 16 2.50 -2.44 -3.06
N HIS A 17 1.28 -2.96 -3.17
CA HIS A 17 0.45 -2.84 -4.38
C HIS A 17 0.18 -1.36 -4.70
N PHE A 18 -0.21 -0.59 -3.69
CA PHE A 18 -0.49 0.83 -3.88
C PHE A 18 0.76 1.62 -4.29
N ILE A 19 1.93 1.32 -3.71
CA ILE A 19 3.19 1.94 -4.13
C ILE A 19 3.47 1.60 -5.60
N TRP A 20 3.36 0.32 -5.98
CA TRP A 20 3.62 -0.12 -7.35
C TRP A 20 2.68 0.56 -8.35
N GLU A 21 1.37 0.59 -8.07
CA GLU A 21 0.40 1.26 -8.94
C GLU A 21 0.71 2.74 -9.12
N ARG A 22 1.06 3.45 -8.04
CA ARG A 22 1.34 4.89 -8.09
C ARG A 22 2.62 5.20 -8.86
N VAL A 23 3.65 4.37 -8.71
CA VAL A 23 4.87 4.48 -9.52
C VAL A 23 4.56 4.21 -10.99
N ASN A 24 3.76 3.19 -11.30
CA ASN A 24 3.44 2.84 -12.68
C ASN A 24 2.53 3.88 -13.37
N ASP A 25 1.56 4.44 -12.64
CA ASP A 25 0.58 5.39 -13.18
C ASP A 25 1.10 6.83 -13.22
N ARG A 26 1.84 7.26 -12.18
CA ARG A 26 2.28 8.66 -12.03
C ARG A 26 3.78 8.88 -12.19
N GLY A 27 4.58 7.82 -12.19
CA GLY A 27 6.04 7.89 -12.27
C GLY A 27 6.73 8.22 -10.95
N TYR A 28 5.99 8.27 -9.83
CA TYR A 28 6.55 8.53 -8.51
C TYR A 28 5.85 7.75 -7.39
N PRO A 29 6.58 7.36 -6.34
CA PRO A 29 5.99 6.66 -5.20
C PRO A 29 5.06 7.60 -4.40
N PRO A 30 3.99 7.07 -3.79
CA PRO A 30 3.09 7.84 -2.95
C PRO A 30 3.76 8.17 -1.61
N THR A 31 3.30 9.25 -0.99
CA THR A 31 3.70 9.64 0.36
C THR A 31 3.10 8.71 1.43
N VAL A 32 3.73 8.67 2.60
CA VAL A 32 3.22 7.88 3.75
C VAL A 32 1.79 8.27 4.14
N ARG A 33 1.41 9.55 3.97
CA ARG A 33 0.04 10.01 4.19
C ARG A 33 -0.94 9.42 3.17
N GLU A 34 -0.61 9.50 1.88
CA GLU A 34 -1.44 8.90 0.80
C GLU A 34 -1.59 7.38 0.97
N ILE A 35 -0.51 6.69 1.35
CA ILE A 35 -0.56 5.25 1.65
C ILE A 35 -1.54 4.98 2.79
N GLY A 36 -1.44 5.74 3.90
CA GLY A 36 -2.32 5.59 5.05
C GLY A 36 -3.80 5.80 4.71
N GLU A 37 -4.09 6.82 3.90
CA GLU A 37 -5.44 7.08 3.39
C GLU A 37 -5.94 5.93 2.50
N ALA A 38 -5.13 5.43 1.58
CA ALA A 38 -5.50 4.34 0.66
C ALA A 38 -5.76 2.99 1.38
N VAL A 39 -4.92 2.65 2.36
CA VAL A 39 -5.03 1.36 3.09
C VAL A 39 -5.83 1.45 4.39
N HIS A 40 -6.50 2.58 4.63
CA HIS A 40 -7.34 2.84 5.81
C HIS A 40 -6.58 2.68 7.14
N LEU A 41 -5.35 3.19 7.20
CA LEU A 41 -4.56 3.26 8.42
C LEU A 41 -4.68 4.66 9.03
N SER A 42 -5.13 4.69 10.28
CA SER A 42 -5.46 5.92 11.02
C SER A 42 -4.24 6.77 11.40
N SER A 43 -3.01 6.29 11.21
CA SER A 43 -1.80 7.06 11.51
C SER A 43 -0.61 6.67 10.64
N THR A 44 0.15 7.68 10.21
CA THR A 44 1.40 7.51 9.43
C THR A 44 2.44 6.65 10.15
N SER A 45 2.49 6.67 11.49
CA SER A 45 3.37 5.80 12.28
C SER A 45 3.03 4.32 12.15
N THR A 46 1.74 3.99 11.94
CA THR A 46 1.31 2.60 11.71
C THR A 46 1.74 2.14 10.32
N VAL A 47 1.61 3.02 9.31
CA VAL A 47 2.12 2.77 7.95
C VAL A 47 3.63 2.53 7.98
N HIS A 48 4.38 3.39 8.65
CA HIS A 48 5.83 3.23 8.80
C HIS A 48 6.18 1.91 9.50
N GLY A 49 5.45 1.54 10.56
CA GLY A 49 5.63 0.27 11.25
C GLY A 49 5.34 -0.98 10.40
N HIS A 50 4.48 -0.87 9.38
CA HIS A 50 4.28 -1.94 8.39
C HIS A 50 5.43 -2.01 7.38
N ILE A 51 5.92 -0.85 6.92
CA ILE A 51 7.05 -0.74 5.97
C ILE A 51 8.35 -1.21 6.62
N SER A 52 8.62 -0.83 7.87
CA SER A 52 9.83 -1.23 8.60
C SER A 52 9.89 -2.72 8.95
N ARG A 53 8.80 -3.47 8.77
CA ARG A 53 8.71 -4.92 9.01
C ARG A 53 8.62 -5.73 7.71
N LEU A 54 8.85 -5.09 6.56
CA LEU A 54 9.13 -5.77 5.29
C LEU A 54 10.57 -6.28 5.29
#